data_AF-A0A246G0A1-F1
#
_entry.id   AF-A0A246G0A1-F1
#
_cell.length_a   1.000
_cell.length_b   1.000
_cell.length_c   1.000
_cell.angle_alpha   90.00
_cell.angle_beta   90.00
_cell.angle_gamma   90.00
#
_symmetry.space_group_name_H-M   'P 1'
#
loop_
_entity.id
_entity.type
_entity.pdbx_description
1 polymer ?
#
loop_
_entity_poly.entity_id
_entity_poly.type
_entity_poly.pdbx_seq_one_letter_code
_entity_poly.pdbx_strand_id
1 'polypeptide(L)'
;MQPVGTGRSGPKAKLICYDTNDELVCEIDCKNMITTVNQDDCLTYFVVVHGVDIETYERMAVHFECRRGGMRPTDESRYISIPVTMATLGGTLAWVKTELDGRYCELDLIVCVAAKLSWSEVIITAEIALLAGQADAAIKVAFSN
;
A
#
# COMPACT_ATOMS: atom_id res chain seq x y z
N MET A 1 42.43 -19.47 1.62
CA MET A 1 41.27 -19.14 0.78
C MET A 1 40.05 -19.07 1.67
N GLN A 2 39.50 -17.87 1.87
CA GLN A 2 38.25 -17.64 2.61
C GLN A 2 37.20 -17.15 1.60
N PRO A 3 35.91 -17.52 1.74
CA PRO A 3 34.90 -17.20 0.74
C PRO A 3 34.45 -15.75 0.88
N VAL A 4 34.45 -15.05 -0.26
CA VAL A 4 33.88 -13.73 -0.46
C VAL A 4 32.35 -13.87 -0.44
N GLY A 5 31.72 -13.40 0.63
CA GLY A 5 30.26 -13.27 0.71
C GLY A 5 29.81 -12.03 -0.06
N THR A 6 29.31 -12.23 -1.27
CA THR A 6 28.61 -11.23 -2.06
C THR A 6 27.29 -10.87 -1.39
N GLY A 7 27.28 -9.78 -0.63
CA GLY A 7 26.06 -9.19 -0.08
C GLY A 7 25.18 -8.66 -1.20
N ARG A 8 24.17 -9.46 -1.58
CA ARG A 8 23.12 -9.08 -2.54
C ARG A 8 22.40 -7.82 -2.05
N SER A 9 22.60 -6.71 -2.76
CA SER A 9 21.75 -5.52 -2.69
C SER A 9 20.40 -5.85 -3.35
N GLY A 10 19.48 -6.42 -2.57
CA GLY A 10 18.07 -6.51 -2.96
C GLY A 10 17.39 -5.13 -2.89
N PRO A 11 16.28 -4.91 -3.61
CA PRO A 11 15.53 -3.67 -3.53
C PRO A 11 15.06 -3.44 -2.09
N LYS A 12 15.48 -2.34 -1.48
CA LYS A 12 14.99 -1.92 -0.17
C LYS A 12 13.64 -1.27 -0.37
N ALA A 13 12.56 -1.95 0.03
CA ALA A 13 11.25 -1.31 0.12
C ALA A 13 11.38 -0.08 1.03
N LYS A 14 11.12 1.10 0.47
CA LYS A 14 11.17 2.36 1.22
C LYS A 14 9.79 2.53 1.86
N LEU A 15 9.66 2.13 3.13
CA LEU A 15 8.47 2.41 3.92
C LEU A 15 8.46 3.91 4.24
N ILE A 16 7.51 4.66 3.66
CA ILE A 16 7.34 6.08 3.95
C ILE A 16 5.96 6.26 4.58
N CYS A 17 5.94 6.51 5.88
CA CYS A 17 4.73 6.79 6.63
C CYS A 17 4.42 8.29 6.51
N TYR A 18 3.28 8.63 5.91
CA TYR A 18 2.73 9.98 5.91
C TYR A 18 1.53 10.01 6.85
N ASP A 19 1.48 10.98 7.76
CA ASP A 19 0.20 11.39 8.34
C ASP A 19 -0.59 12.20 7.29
N THR A 20 -1.88 12.40 7.52
CA THR A 20 -2.83 13.24 6.77
C THR A 20 -2.37 14.66 6.40
N ASN A 21 -1.19 15.10 6.87
CA ASN A 21 -0.57 16.40 6.60
C ASN A 21 0.84 16.33 5.94
N ASP A 22 1.23 15.20 5.34
CA ASP A 22 2.53 15.01 4.67
C ASP A 22 3.80 15.18 5.56
N GLU A 23 3.66 15.06 6.88
CA GLU A 23 4.82 15.02 7.81
C GLU A 23 5.33 13.59 8.05
N LEU A 24 6.66 13.43 8.18
CA LEU A 24 7.39 12.16 8.25
C LEU A 24 7.55 11.71 9.72
N VAL A 25 6.85 10.65 10.16
CA VAL A 25 6.56 10.47 11.60
C VAL A 25 7.48 9.54 12.43
N CYS A 26 8.14 8.47 11.95
CA CYS A 26 9.30 7.86 12.67
C CYS A 26 9.94 6.65 11.96
N GLU A 27 11.16 6.30 12.41
CA GLU A 27 11.87 5.02 12.24
C GLU A 27 11.64 4.16 13.50
N ILE A 28 11.12 2.93 13.37
CA ILE A 28 10.85 2.03 14.52
C ILE A 28 11.95 0.96 14.64
N ASP A 29 12.62 0.94 15.79
CA ASP A 29 13.53 -0.12 16.23
C ASP A 29 12.73 -1.17 17.03
N CYS A 30 12.82 -2.44 16.61
CA CYS A 30 11.95 -3.52 17.07
C CYS A 30 12.27 -3.95 18.51
N LYS A 31 11.48 -3.52 19.49
CA LYS A 31 11.29 -4.19 20.79
C LYS A 31 10.11 -3.56 21.54
N ASN A 32 8.93 -4.18 21.48
CA ASN A 32 8.08 -4.47 22.63
C ASN A 32 6.80 -5.19 22.21
N MET A 33 6.45 -6.21 22.99
CA MET A 33 5.34 -7.13 22.80
C MET A 33 4.05 -6.48 23.33
N ILE A 34 3.02 -6.30 22.49
CA ILE A 34 1.70 -5.78 22.89
C ILE A 34 0.64 -6.87 22.68
N THR A 35 -0.26 -6.96 23.65
CA THR A 35 -1.44 -7.83 23.76
C THR A 35 -2.28 -7.87 22.49
N THR A 36 -2.60 -9.08 22.03
CA THR A 36 -3.29 -9.42 20.78
C THR A 36 -4.75 -8.96 20.77
N VAL A 37 -4.97 -7.70 20.43
CA VAL A 37 -6.15 -7.34 19.61
C VAL A 37 -5.95 -8.04 18.25
N ASN A 38 -6.96 -8.76 17.76
CA ASN A 38 -6.88 -9.36 16.43
C ASN A 38 -6.82 -8.21 15.40
N GLN A 39 -5.62 -7.86 14.96
CA GLN A 39 -5.40 -6.68 14.11
C GLN A 39 -6.12 -6.83 12.78
N ASP A 40 -6.28 -8.05 12.28
CA ASP A 40 -6.98 -8.32 11.03
C ASP A 40 -8.43 -7.80 11.03
N ASP A 41 -9.08 -7.77 12.19
CA ASP A 41 -10.45 -7.23 12.33
C ASP A 41 -10.47 -5.70 12.44
N CYS A 42 -9.31 -5.07 12.62
CA CYS A 42 -9.13 -3.62 12.79
C CYS A 42 -8.43 -2.97 11.59
N LEU A 43 -7.99 -3.75 10.60
CA LEU A 43 -7.30 -3.28 9.41
C LEU A 43 -8.18 -3.46 8.17
N THR A 44 -8.19 -2.44 7.31
CA THR A 44 -8.82 -2.49 5.99
C THR A 44 -7.83 -2.05 4.93
N TYR A 45 -7.86 -2.69 3.76
CA TYR A 45 -6.84 -2.50 2.73
C TYR A 45 -7.46 -1.93 1.46
N PHE A 46 -6.77 -0.97 0.86
CA PHE A 46 -7.15 -0.40 -0.42
C PHE A 46 -5.93 -0.31 -1.34
N VAL A 47 -6.08 -0.76 -2.58
CA VAL A 47 -5.12 -0.45 -3.64
C VAL A 47 -5.59 0.81 -4.35
N VAL A 48 -4.77 1.85 -4.40
CA VAL A 48 -5.11 3.13 -5.03
C VAL A 48 -4.15 3.41 -6.17
N VAL A 49 -4.72 3.64 -7.36
CA VAL A 49 -3.97 3.98 -8.56
C VAL A 49 -4.27 5.44 -8.91
N HIS A 50 -3.23 6.27 -8.98
CA HIS A 50 -3.33 7.70 -9.25
C HIS A 50 -2.74 8.06 -10.62
N GLY A 51 -3.22 9.16 -11.20
CA GLY A 51 -2.61 9.74 -12.41
C GLY A 51 -2.88 8.92 -13.66
N VAL A 52 -4.07 8.34 -13.77
CA VAL A 52 -4.49 7.58 -14.96
C VAL A 52 -5.21 8.48 -15.97
N ASP A 53 -5.02 8.19 -17.26
CA ASP A 53 -5.85 8.77 -18.32
C ASP A 53 -7.27 8.17 -18.31
N ILE A 54 -8.16 8.72 -19.16
CA ILE A 54 -9.58 8.32 -19.18
C ILE A 54 -9.78 6.88 -19.67
N GLU A 55 -8.99 6.43 -20.65
CA GLU A 55 -9.09 5.09 -21.21
C GLU A 55 -8.65 4.04 -20.17
N THR A 56 -7.55 4.31 -19.48
CA THR A 56 -7.02 3.48 -18.39
C THR A 56 -8.00 3.44 -17.22
N TYR A 57 -8.57 4.59 -16.85
CA TYR A 57 -9.61 4.67 -15.83
C TYR A 57 -10.82 3.82 -16.17
N GLU A 58 -11.33 3.88 -17.40
CA GLU A 58 -12.46 3.07 -17.86
C GLU A 58 -12.13 1.57 -17.87
N ARG A 59 -10.94 1.20 -18.34
CA ARG A 59 -10.47 -0.20 -18.34
C ARG A 59 -10.43 -0.78 -16.93
N MET A 60 -9.88 -0.03 -15.97
CA MET A 60 -9.89 -0.39 -14.55
C MET A 60 -11.32 -0.50 -14.01
N ALA A 61 -12.19 0.41 -14.43
CA ALA A 61 -13.57 0.46 -13.99
C ALA A 61 -14.40 -0.74 -14.48
N VAL A 62 -14.06 -1.33 -15.62
CA VAL A 62 -14.66 -2.57 -16.09
C VAL A 62 -14.11 -3.78 -15.33
N HIS A 63 -12.80 -3.77 -15.02
CA HIS A 63 -12.15 -4.91 -14.37
C HIS A 63 -12.51 -5.06 -12.88
N PHE A 64 -12.57 -3.96 -12.14
CA PHE A 64 -12.85 -3.97 -10.70
C PHE A 64 -14.29 -3.56 -10.42
N GLU A 65 -15.16 -4.54 -10.17
CA GLU A 65 -16.58 -4.30 -9.88
C GLU A 65 -16.78 -3.42 -8.64
N CYS A 66 -16.10 -3.74 -7.54
CA CYS A 66 -16.08 -2.93 -6.34
C CYS A 66 -14.91 -1.95 -6.36
N ARG A 67 -15.20 -0.66 -6.49
CA ARG A 67 -14.20 0.42 -6.53
C ARG A 67 -14.81 1.76 -6.17
N ARG A 68 -13.97 2.73 -5.86
CA ARG A 68 -14.31 4.15 -5.78
C ARG A 68 -13.38 4.95 -6.67
N GLY A 69 -13.94 5.63 -7.67
CA GLY A 69 -13.20 6.60 -8.46
C GLY A 69 -13.32 8.01 -7.88
N GLY A 70 -12.38 8.88 -8.26
CA GLY A 70 -12.43 10.29 -7.90
C GLY A 70 -11.33 11.11 -8.58
N MET A 71 -11.24 12.36 -8.17
CA MET A 71 -10.20 13.30 -8.56
C MET A 71 -9.42 13.69 -7.30
N ARG A 72 -8.09 13.64 -7.38
CA ARG A 72 -7.22 14.05 -6.28
C ARG A 72 -7.29 15.57 -6.14
N PRO A 73 -7.58 16.12 -4.95
CA PRO A 73 -7.74 17.57 -4.79
C PRO A 73 -6.48 18.40 -5.07
N THR A 74 -5.30 17.79 -4.95
CA THR A 74 -4.02 18.50 -5.04
C THR A 74 -3.59 18.81 -6.46
N ASP A 75 -3.85 17.90 -7.40
CA ASP A 75 -3.35 17.98 -8.78
C ASP A 75 -4.44 17.67 -9.84
N GLU A 76 -5.69 17.48 -9.40
CA GLU A 76 -6.83 17.10 -10.23
C GLU A 76 -6.59 15.81 -11.05
N SER A 77 -5.66 14.97 -10.60
CA SER A 77 -5.43 13.68 -11.25
C SER A 77 -6.57 12.70 -10.92
N ARG A 78 -6.95 11.88 -11.91
CA ARG A 78 -7.91 10.79 -11.68
C ARG A 78 -7.27 9.73 -10.80
N TYR A 79 -8.08 9.17 -9.91
CA TYR A 79 -7.69 7.98 -9.15
C TYR A 79 -8.80 6.95 -9.09
N ILE A 80 -8.41 5.70 -8.90
CA ILE A 80 -9.29 4.58 -8.54
C ILE A 80 -8.76 3.93 -7.28
N SER A 81 -9.64 3.78 -6.29
CA SER A 81 -9.42 3.05 -5.06
C SER A 81 -10.19 1.73 -5.10
N ILE A 82 -9.51 0.62 -4.84
CA ILE A 82 -10.06 -0.74 -4.89
C ILE A 82 -9.95 -1.34 -3.49
N PRO A 83 -11.08 -1.59 -2.78
CA PRO A 83 -11.03 -2.32 -1.53
C PRO A 83 -10.55 -3.75 -1.78
N VAL A 84 -9.63 -4.24 -0.96
CA VAL A 84 -9.05 -5.58 -1.07
C VAL A 84 -9.02 -6.28 0.28
N THR A 85 -8.93 -7.61 0.25
CA THR A 85 -8.59 -8.43 1.42
C THR A 85 -7.17 -8.96 1.27
N MET A 86 -6.60 -9.53 2.32
CA MET A 86 -5.30 -10.22 2.22
C MET A 86 -5.29 -11.29 1.12
N ALA A 87 -6.42 -11.96 0.88
CA ALA A 87 -6.53 -12.99 -0.17
C ALA A 87 -6.52 -12.41 -1.59
N THR A 88 -7.01 -11.17 -1.80
CA THR A 88 -7.09 -10.55 -3.12
C THR A 88 -5.98 -9.54 -3.40
N LEU A 89 -5.31 -9.05 -2.36
CA LEU A 89 -4.27 -8.02 -2.43
C LEU A 89 -3.20 -8.32 -3.48
N GLY A 90 -2.60 -9.51 -3.42
CA GLY A 90 -1.51 -9.88 -4.34
C GLY A 90 -1.96 -9.93 -5.80
N GLY A 91 -3.16 -10.47 -6.06
CA GLY A 91 -3.73 -10.53 -7.41
C GLY A 91 -4.05 -9.15 -7.97
N THR A 92 -4.62 -8.26 -7.14
CA THR A 92 -4.92 -6.88 -7.55
C THR A 92 -3.65 -6.10 -7.86
N LEU A 93 -2.64 -6.16 -7.00
CA LEU A 93 -1.36 -5.46 -7.22
C LEU A 93 -0.64 -5.99 -8.47
N ALA A 94 -0.57 -7.32 -8.65
CA ALA A 94 0.04 -7.92 -9.83
C ALA A 94 -0.68 -7.52 -11.13
N TRP A 95 -2.01 -7.46 -11.10
CA TRP A 95 -2.80 -7.03 -12.26
C TRP A 95 -2.51 -5.58 -12.61
N VAL A 96 -2.54 -4.66 -11.63
CA VAL A 96 -2.23 -3.23 -11.86
C VAL A 96 -0.84 -3.07 -12.45
N LYS A 97 0.16 -3.75 -11.87
CA LYS A 97 1.54 -3.69 -12.35
C LYS A 97 1.67 -4.23 -13.78
N THR A 98 1.02 -5.34 -14.10
CA THR A 98 1.17 -6.00 -15.42
C THR A 98 0.40 -5.27 -16.51
N GLU A 99 -0.83 -4.86 -16.23
CA GLU A 99 -1.75 -4.34 -17.25
C GLU A 99 -1.64 -2.84 -17.46
N LEU A 100 -1.13 -2.11 -16.46
CA LEU A 100 -1.08 -0.65 -16.44
C LEU A 100 0.33 -0.08 -16.31
N ASP A 101 1.39 -0.89 -16.46
CA ASP A 101 2.78 -0.40 -16.33
C ASP A 101 3.01 0.84 -17.20
N GLY A 102 3.48 1.93 -16.58
CA GLY A 102 3.69 3.22 -17.25
C GLY A 102 2.44 4.02 -17.61
N ARG A 103 1.23 3.58 -17.19
CA ARG A 103 -0.06 4.26 -17.45
C ARG A 103 -0.69 4.90 -16.20
N TYR A 104 0.05 4.92 -15.10
CA TYR A 104 -0.31 5.60 -13.87
C TYR A 104 0.92 6.32 -13.32
N CYS A 105 0.70 7.34 -12.49
CA CYS A 105 1.78 8.11 -11.86
C CYS A 105 2.21 7.50 -10.53
N GLU A 106 1.26 7.09 -9.70
CA GLU A 106 1.51 6.55 -8.36
C GLU A 106 0.62 5.33 -8.10
N LEU A 107 1.17 4.36 -7.37
CA LEU A 107 0.47 3.19 -6.87
C LEU A 107 0.68 3.10 -5.36
N ASP A 108 -0.42 3.09 -4.62
CA ASP A 108 -0.42 3.00 -3.17
C ASP A 108 -1.17 1.75 -2.69
N LEU A 109 -0.65 1.13 -1.65
CA LEU A 109 -1.41 0.26 -0.75
C LEU A 109 -1.73 1.02 0.53
N ILE A 110 -2.99 1.39 0.70
CA ILE A 110 -3.47 2.04 1.90
C ILE A 110 -3.89 0.98 2.91
N VAL A 111 -3.33 1.06 4.11
CA VAL A 111 -3.72 0.28 5.29
C VAL A 111 -4.46 1.21 6.24
N CYS A 112 -5.79 1.10 6.23
CA CYS A 112 -6.66 1.86 7.11
C CYS A 112 -6.83 1.13 8.44
N VAL A 113 -6.50 1.81 9.53
CA VAL A 113 -6.44 1.30 10.89
C VAL A 113 -7.59 1.88 11.70
N ALA A 114 -8.41 1.03 12.32
CA ALA A 114 -9.46 1.45 13.23
C ALA A 114 -8.91 2.19 14.46
N ALA A 115 -9.64 3.19 14.97
CA ALA A 115 -9.26 4.07 16.11
C ALA A 115 -8.78 3.34 17.39
N LYS A 116 -9.05 2.04 17.50
CA LYS A 116 -8.70 1.20 18.66
C LYS A 116 -7.22 0.78 18.69
N LEU A 117 -6.48 0.98 17.60
CA LEU A 117 -5.05 0.70 17.53
C LEU A 117 -4.26 2.00 17.48
N SER A 118 -3.12 2.04 18.17
CA SER A 118 -2.10 3.08 18.06
C SER A 118 -1.03 2.71 17.03
N TRP A 119 -0.21 3.69 16.63
CA TRP A 119 0.92 3.47 15.73
C TRP A 119 1.88 2.37 16.18
N SER A 120 2.18 2.29 17.47
CA SER A 120 3.06 1.24 18.02
C SER A 120 2.46 -0.17 17.95
N GLU A 121 1.16 -0.27 17.70
CA GLU A 121 0.45 -1.53 17.61
C GLU A 121 0.27 -2.00 16.17
N VAL A 122 0.38 -1.14 15.16
CA VAL A 122 0.18 -1.56 13.76
C VAL A 122 1.36 -2.34 13.24
N ILE A 123 1.13 -3.60 12.86
CA ILE A 123 2.15 -4.47 12.27
C ILE A 123 1.86 -4.64 10.77
N ILE A 124 2.74 -4.10 9.93
CA ILE A 124 2.76 -4.44 8.51
C ILE A 124 3.50 -5.75 8.34
N THR A 125 2.80 -6.80 7.93
CA THR A 125 3.39 -8.13 7.78
C THR A 125 4.40 -8.17 6.64
N ALA A 126 5.36 -9.10 6.72
CA ALA A 126 6.34 -9.31 5.64
C ALA A 126 5.68 -9.67 4.30
N GLU A 127 4.51 -10.32 4.34
CA GLU A 127 3.72 -10.64 3.15
C GLU A 127 3.20 -9.37 2.47
N ILE A 128 2.61 -8.44 3.22
CA ILE A 128 2.15 -7.14 2.70
C ILE A 128 3.32 -6.36 2.08
N ALA A 129 4.45 -6.29 2.81
CA ALA A 129 5.64 -5.61 2.34
C ALA A 129 6.20 -6.23 1.05
N LEU A 130 6.18 -7.56 0.95
CA LEU A 130 6.61 -8.28 -0.25
C LEU A 130 5.71 -7.98 -1.45
N LEU A 131 4.39 -8.09 -1.27
CA LEU A 131 3.42 -7.87 -2.35
C LEU A 131 3.47 -6.42 -2.86
N ALA A 132 3.52 -5.44 -1.96
CA ALA A 132 3.66 -4.03 -2.32
C ALA A 132 4.99 -3.78 -3.06
N GLY A 133 6.10 -4.31 -2.54
CA GLY A 133 7.41 -4.17 -3.16
C GLY A 133 7.51 -4.80 -4.56
N GLN A 134 6.84 -5.94 -4.80
CA GLN A 134 6.78 -6.58 -6.11
C GLN A 134 6.02 -5.75 -7.16
N ALA A 135 5.07 -4.92 -6.72
CA ALA A 135 4.28 -4.06 -7.58
C ALA A 135 4.80 -2.62 -7.66
N ASP A 136 5.93 -2.31 -7.01
CA ASP A 136 6.43 -0.95 -6.82
C ASP A 136 5.41 0.00 -6.13
N ALA A 137 4.56 -0.56 -5.26
CA ALA A 137 3.54 0.19 -4.53
C ALA A 137 4.08 0.78 -3.23
N ALA A 138 3.78 2.04 -2.95
CA ALA A 138 4.06 2.65 -1.65
C ALA A 138 3.01 2.20 -0.62
N ILE A 139 3.44 1.85 0.59
CA ILE A 139 2.51 1.53 1.68
C ILE A 139 2.23 2.81 2.47
N LYS A 140 0.96 3.19 2.59
CA LYS A 140 0.51 4.32 3.41
C LYS A 140 -0.42 3.80 4.49
N VAL A 141 -0.21 4.24 5.73
CA VAL A 141 -1.04 3.84 6.87
C VAL A 141 -1.88 5.02 7.30
N ALA A 142 -3.19 4.84 7.40
CA ALA A 142 -4.14 5.88 7.77
C ALA A 142 -4.98 5.44 8.97
N PHE A 143 -5.11 6.29 9.97
CA PHE A 143 -5.94 6.00 11.16
C PHE A 143 -7.31 6.64 10.95
N SER A 144 -8.37 5.83 11.08
CA SER A 144 -9.72 6.36 11.17
C SER A 144 -9.98 6.73 12.63
N ASN A 145 -10.04 8.02 12.94
CA ASN A 145 -10.48 8.52 14.26
C ASN A 145 -12.00 8.41 14.44
#